data_AF-A0A8S3RTQ8-F1
#
_entry.id   AF-A0A8S3RTQ8-F1
#
_cell.length_a   1.000
_cell.length_b   1.000
_cell.length_c   1.000
_cell.angle_alpha   90.00
_cell.angle_beta   90.00
_cell.angle_gamma   90.00
#
_symmetry.space_group_name_H-M   'P 1'
#
loop_
_entity.id
_entity.type
_entity.pdbx_description
1 polymer ?
#
loop_
_entity_poly.entity_id
_entity_poly.type
_entity_poly.pdbx_seq_one_letter_code
_entity_poly.pdbx_strand_id
1 'polypeptide(L)'
;MTSEIDPALLALSGSKIEILISCNNLADLDEFTKTDPMCVMSIKQFGQWKEYGRTEAIRNTLNPRFVSSFIVNLEPSVTQHLKFSLYDIDSRSQELKHHDFVGFTDVTLDKLLNYPKTVCTTSKNLRTAGDSRPRGMINITTEILKDSRNKVSIHAQGHKLDKKGLFSMNKPDVYLEISRSIENIVYLPVYRTEIVYKSTNPRWRPFEISLQKLCNTEWDRNIEFSCWHYSGSNYHLIGRKITSLRDMNNQPMNGHYKEVPLSSPKKEKSGKKKPTYTGSLRFYQFRVDLHYTLLDFIRGGLELNLVIAIDFTASNGNIDEELSLHNISDIRDNQYLDAIETIGSLITQYNHDRQITAFGFGAKWTNRDLPYCFPLTGDQNRYTVKGIKAVTEAYETAVCNLKFGGPTCVAHVIEKAANIAERENTSQNKQVYTVLLIITDGVINDLDRTIRRVVSVSHLPLSIIIIGVGPADFSLMGQFNSDREVKLKMTKQRKKLFDVIHILQHLKKTTRIQVLIFLQ
;
A
#
# COMPACT_ATOMS: atom_id res chain seq x y z
N MET A 1 -25.55 -21.88 28.54
CA MET A 1 -26.52 -20.94 27.94
C MET A 1 -25.86 -20.34 26.71
N THR A 2 -26.08 -20.95 25.55
CA THR A 2 -25.76 -20.34 24.26
C THR A 2 -26.67 -19.14 24.11
N SER A 3 -26.15 -17.92 24.26
CA SER A 3 -26.90 -16.75 23.81
C SER A 3 -27.19 -16.96 22.33
N GLU A 4 -28.46 -17.04 21.96
CA GLU A 4 -28.85 -17.05 20.54
C GLU A 4 -28.19 -15.84 19.88
N ILE A 5 -27.33 -16.10 18.90
CA ILE A 5 -26.64 -15.06 18.16
C ILE A 5 -27.71 -14.29 17.40
N ASP A 6 -27.70 -12.96 17.50
CA ASP A 6 -28.66 -12.10 16.82
C ASP A 6 -28.72 -12.45 15.31
N PRO A 7 -29.87 -12.93 14.80
CA PRO A 7 -30.04 -13.28 13.39
C PRO A 7 -29.66 -12.14 12.44
N ALA A 8 -29.84 -10.89 12.87
CA ALA A 8 -29.42 -9.72 12.10
C ALA A 8 -27.89 -9.63 11.94
N LEU A 9 -27.15 -9.95 13.00
CA LEU A 9 -25.69 -9.96 12.99
C LEU A 9 -25.16 -11.12 12.14
N LEU A 10 -25.82 -12.28 12.21
CA LEU A 10 -25.50 -13.45 11.37
C LEU A 10 -25.63 -13.14 9.87
N ALA A 11 -26.65 -12.38 9.47
CA ALA A 11 -26.83 -11.95 8.08
C ALA A 11 -25.68 -11.06 7.57
N LEU A 12 -24.92 -10.44 8.47
CA LEU A 12 -23.77 -9.61 8.15
C LEU A 12 -22.42 -10.35 8.22
N SER A 13 -22.43 -11.67 8.45
CA SER A 13 -21.21 -12.48 8.56
C SER A 13 -20.29 -12.28 7.35
N GLY A 14 -19.00 -12.03 7.61
CA GLY A 14 -17.99 -11.77 6.57
C GLY A 14 -18.00 -10.35 6.00
N SER A 15 -18.95 -9.49 6.41
CA SER A 15 -18.95 -8.08 6.01
C SER A 15 -17.74 -7.34 6.56
N LYS A 16 -17.24 -6.37 5.79
CA LYS A 16 -16.17 -5.46 6.23
C LYS A 16 -16.79 -4.28 6.95
N ILE A 17 -16.32 -4.00 8.16
CA ILE A 17 -16.74 -2.87 8.99
C ILE A 17 -15.59 -1.86 9.03
N GLU A 18 -15.83 -0.66 8.51
CA GLU A 18 -14.91 0.46 8.69
C GLU A 18 -15.18 1.16 10.01
N ILE A 19 -14.14 1.42 10.79
CA ILE A 19 -14.16 2.11 12.06
C ILE A 19 -13.39 3.42 11.91
N LEU A 20 -14.10 4.54 11.96
CA LEU A 20 -13.55 5.89 11.92
C LEU A 20 -13.52 6.47 13.33
N ILE A 21 -12.43 7.18 13.64
CA ILE A 21 -12.20 7.73 14.97
C ILE A 21 -12.17 9.26 14.90
N SER A 22 -12.84 9.88 15.85
CA SER A 22 -12.62 11.28 16.23
C SER A 22 -12.68 11.41 17.74
N CYS A 23 -12.05 12.44 18.29
CA CYS A 23 -12.11 12.71 19.72
C CYS A 23 -12.54 14.15 19.99
N ASN A 24 -13.02 14.37 21.22
CA ASN A 24 -13.39 15.69 21.72
C ASN A 24 -12.82 15.91 23.11
N ASN A 25 -12.33 17.13 23.35
CA ASN A 25 -11.88 17.60 24.64
C ASN A 25 -10.90 16.63 25.31
N LEU A 26 -9.91 16.15 24.54
CA LEU A 26 -8.81 15.35 25.10
C LEU A 26 -8.12 16.12 26.24
N ALA A 27 -7.63 15.38 27.22
CA ALA A 27 -6.80 15.95 28.27
C ALA A 27 -5.54 16.54 27.66
N ASP A 28 -5.24 17.78 28.05
CA ASP A 28 -4.00 18.45 27.65
C ASP A 28 -2.86 17.91 28.51
N LEU A 29 -1.86 17.31 27.87
CA LEU A 29 -0.68 16.75 28.53
C LEU A 29 0.55 17.64 28.40
N ASP A 30 0.50 18.62 27.50
CA ASP A 30 1.59 19.53 27.20
C ASP A 30 1.50 20.83 28.03
N GLU A 31 2.66 21.37 28.43
CA GLU A 31 2.71 22.65 29.15
C GLU A 31 2.60 23.88 28.24
N PHE A 32 3.09 23.78 26.98
CA PHE A 32 3.23 24.91 26.06
C PHE A 32 2.52 24.71 24.71
N THR A 33 2.19 23.46 24.36
CA THR A 33 1.41 23.06 23.18
C THR A 33 0.15 22.33 23.62
N LYS A 34 -0.62 21.82 22.69
CA LYS A 34 -1.66 20.82 22.93
C LYS A 34 -1.15 19.50 22.44
N THR A 35 -1.71 18.43 22.99
CA THR A 35 -1.50 17.06 22.54
C THR A 35 -1.52 16.90 21.01
N ASP A 36 -0.62 16.07 20.52
CA ASP A 36 -0.45 15.53 19.16
C ASP A 36 -1.07 14.12 19.07
N PRO A 37 -2.40 13.95 19.23
CA PRO A 37 -3.02 12.65 19.45
C PRO A 37 -2.85 11.68 18.29
N MET A 38 -2.56 10.42 18.65
CA MET A 38 -2.60 9.24 17.80
C MET A 38 -3.45 8.14 18.46
N CYS A 39 -4.35 7.50 17.71
CA CYS A 39 -5.15 6.39 18.21
C CYS A 39 -4.56 5.04 17.76
N VAL A 40 -4.35 4.13 18.72
CA VAL A 40 -3.96 2.74 18.50
C VAL A 40 -5.16 1.85 18.77
N MET A 41 -5.58 1.06 17.78
CA MET A 41 -6.57 0.01 17.97
C MET A 41 -5.87 -1.32 18.22
N SER A 42 -6.29 -2.04 19.25
CA SER A 42 -5.86 -3.41 19.54
C SER A 42 -7.07 -4.35 19.55
N ILE A 43 -6.85 -5.59 19.11
CA ILE A 43 -7.86 -6.66 19.15
C ILE A 43 -7.38 -7.75 20.10
N LYS A 44 -8.32 -8.30 20.88
CA LYS A 44 -8.00 -9.42 21.77
C LYS A 44 -7.98 -10.74 20.99
N GLN A 45 -6.84 -11.41 20.97
CA GLN A 45 -6.64 -12.73 20.34
C GLN A 45 -5.99 -13.68 21.35
N PHE A 46 -6.58 -14.86 21.56
CA PHE A 46 -6.08 -15.86 22.52
C PHE A 46 -5.81 -15.28 23.92
N GLY A 47 -6.71 -14.40 24.39
CA GLY A 47 -6.60 -13.73 25.69
C GLY A 47 -5.65 -12.53 25.72
N GLN A 48 -4.83 -12.30 24.70
CA GLN A 48 -3.84 -11.22 24.64
C GLN A 48 -4.29 -10.09 23.72
N TRP A 49 -4.02 -8.85 24.12
CA TRP A 49 -4.19 -7.69 23.25
C TRP A 49 -3.07 -7.64 22.23
N LYS A 50 -3.42 -7.62 20.95
CA LYS A 50 -2.49 -7.40 19.86
C LYS A 50 -2.85 -6.12 19.13
N GLU A 51 -1.83 -5.32 18.84
CA GLU A 51 -2.00 -4.13 18.03
C GLU A 51 -2.56 -4.52 16.65
N TYR A 52 -3.64 -3.85 16.26
CA TYR A 52 -4.26 -4.03 14.95
C TYR A 52 -3.78 -2.98 13.96
N GLY A 53 -3.62 -1.74 14.43
CA GLY A 53 -3.08 -0.64 13.65
C GLY A 53 -3.15 0.68 14.41
N ARG A 54 -2.69 1.74 13.75
CA ARG A 54 -2.62 3.10 14.27
C ARG A 54 -3.21 4.09 13.29
N THR A 55 -3.75 5.20 13.79
CA THR A 55 -4.09 6.37 12.97
C THR A 55 -2.84 7.21 12.70
N GLU A 56 -2.96 8.23 11.85
CA GLU A 56 -1.99 9.32 11.86
C GLU A 56 -2.04 10.10 13.19
N ALA A 57 -0.95 10.80 13.51
CA ALA A 57 -0.92 11.79 14.58
C ALA A 57 -1.42 13.14 14.05
N ILE A 58 -2.27 13.83 14.81
CA ILE A 58 -2.75 15.17 14.42
C ILE A 58 -2.16 16.20 15.35
N ARG A 59 -1.40 17.14 14.80
CA ARG A 59 -0.65 18.10 15.62
C ARG A 59 -1.56 19.09 16.34
N ASN A 60 -1.21 19.39 17.58
CA ASN A 60 -1.68 20.51 18.38
C ASN A 60 -3.21 20.62 18.42
N THR A 61 -3.90 19.52 18.77
CA THR A 61 -5.36 19.50 18.85
C THR A 61 -5.90 18.57 19.93
N LEU A 62 -6.83 19.09 20.73
CA LEU A 62 -7.62 18.29 21.68
C LEU A 62 -8.89 17.71 21.05
N ASN A 63 -9.14 17.97 19.76
CA ASN A 63 -10.32 17.51 19.03
C ASN A 63 -9.92 16.87 17.68
N PRO A 64 -9.09 15.82 17.69
CA PRO A 64 -8.62 15.19 16.46
C PRO A 64 -9.75 14.54 15.68
N ARG A 65 -9.68 14.63 14.35
CA ARG A 65 -10.51 13.88 13.41
C ARG A 65 -9.58 13.13 12.46
N PHE A 66 -9.47 11.83 12.61
CA PHE A 66 -8.51 11.01 11.88
C PHE A 66 -9.03 10.63 10.48
N VAL A 67 -8.14 10.63 9.49
CA VAL A 67 -8.35 10.16 8.11
C VAL A 67 -8.12 8.65 8.03
N SER A 68 -7.16 8.14 8.80
CA SER A 68 -6.95 6.71 8.93
C SER A 68 -8.11 6.06 9.66
N SER A 69 -8.58 4.93 9.12
CA SER A 69 -9.67 4.12 9.66
C SER A 69 -9.20 2.68 9.81
N PHE A 70 -9.90 1.90 10.63
CA PHE A 70 -9.64 0.47 10.78
C PHE A 70 -10.72 -0.33 10.05
N ILE A 71 -10.34 -1.37 9.30
CA ILE A 71 -11.32 -2.20 8.58
C ILE A 71 -11.27 -3.62 9.15
N VAL A 72 -12.29 -4.00 9.91
CA VAL A 72 -12.38 -5.34 10.52
C VAL A 72 -13.42 -6.20 9.81
N ASN A 73 -13.17 -7.50 9.71
CA ASN A 73 -14.19 -8.45 9.24
C ASN A 73 -15.11 -8.81 10.41
N LEU A 74 -16.42 -8.78 10.20
CA LEU A 74 -17.39 -9.19 11.19
C LEU A 74 -17.50 -10.72 11.24
N GLU A 75 -17.27 -11.28 12.43
CA GLU A 75 -17.40 -12.71 12.72
C GLU A 75 -18.43 -12.91 13.84
N PRO A 76 -19.72 -13.09 13.53
CA PRO A 76 -20.79 -13.16 14.54
C PRO A 76 -20.66 -14.32 15.53
N SER A 77 -19.89 -15.35 15.16
CA SER A 77 -19.58 -16.51 16.01
C SER A 77 -18.52 -16.22 17.08
N VAL A 78 -17.85 -15.07 17.03
CA VAL A 78 -16.75 -14.71 17.94
C VAL A 78 -17.01 -13.34 18.56
N THR A 79 -16.90 -13.23 19.88
CA THR A 79 -16.91 -11.93 20.55
C THR A 79 -15.60 -11.18 20.25
N GLN A 80 -15.65 -10.26 19.29
CA GLN A 80 -14.50 -9.45 18.90
C GLN A 80 -14.31 -8.26 19.84
N HIS A 81 -13.39 -8.39 20.80
CA HIS A 81 -13.03 -7.31 21.73
C HIS A 81 -12.03 -6.33 21.10
N LEU A 82 -12.37 -5.04 21.13
CA LEU A 82 -11.57 -3.93 20.61
C LEU A 82 -11.14 -3.01 21.76
N LYS A 83 -9.90 -2.53 21.72
CA LYS A 83 -9.37 -1.52 22.63
C LYS A 83 -8.81 -0.37 21.83
N PHE A 84 -9.23 0.85 22.15
CA PHE A 84 -8.75 2.10 21.55
C PHE A 84 -7.93 2.83 22.61
N SER A 85 -6.65 3.04 22.32
CA SER A 85 -5.69 3.69 23.21
C SER A 85 -5.13 4.95 22.53
N LEU A 86 -5.23 6.09 23.18
CA LEU A 86 -4.76 7.38 22.67
C LEU A 86 -3.41 7.72 23.30
N TYR A 87 -2.49 8.18 22.47
CA TYR A 87 -1.15 8.62 22.84
C TYR A 87 -0.90 10.03 22.33
N ASP A 88 -0.11 10.79 23.08
CA ASP A 88 0.51 12.04 22.67
C ASP A 88 1.87 11.75 22.04
N ILE A 89 2.18 12.34 20.88
CA ILE A 89 3.37 11.98 20.12
C ILE A 89 4.51 12.97 20.37
N ASP A 90 5.37 12.62 21.33
CA ASP A 90 6.49 13.48 21.74
C ASP A 90 7.79 13.23 20.96
N SER A 91 7.86 12.10 20.24
CA SER A 91 9.09 11.62 19.62
C SER A 91 8.86 11.02 18.23
N ARG A 92 9.95 10.78 17.50
CA ARG A 92 9.92 10.08 16.21
C ARG A 92 9.94 8.55 16.34
N SER A 93 9.93 8.04 17.57
CA SER A 93 9.93 6.61 17.85
C SER A 93 8.65 5.94 17.32
N GLN A 94 8.74 4.67 16.95
CA GLN A 94 7.57 3.82 16.69
C GLN A 94 7.11 3.05 17.94
N GLU A 95 7.94 3.00 18.99
CA GLU A 95 7.59 2.31 20.22
C GLU A 95 6.72 3.19 21.13
N LEU A 96 5.56 2.66 21.52
CA LEU A 96 4.55 3.37 22.32
C LEU A 96 5.03 3.83 23.69
N LYS A 97 6.11 3.22 24.22
CA LYS A 97 6.73 3.60 25.50
C LYS A 97 7.41 4.99 25.46
N HIS A 98 7.60 5.55 24.27
CA HIS A 98 8.25 6.84 24.04
C HIS A 98 7.23 7.96 23.74
N HIS A 99 5.97 7.74 24.10
CA HIS A 99 4.83 8.61 23.85
C HIS A 99 3.96 8.66 25.11
N ASP A 100 3.44 9.84 25.43
CA ASP A 100 2.63 9.99 26.63
C ASP A 100 1.23 9.38 26.46
N PHE A 101 0.77 8.66 27.49
CA PHE A 101 -0.51 7.96 27.43
C PHE A 101 -1.66 8.89 27.83
N VAL A 102 -2.58 9.16 26.90
CA VAL A 102 -3.74 10.02 27.13
C VAL A 102 -4.84 9.27 27.88
N GLY A 103 -5.18 8.08 27.40
CA GLY A 103 -6.24 7.23 27.95
C GLY A 103 -6.72 6.17 26.98
N PHE A 104 -7.58 5.26 27.44
CA PHE A 104 -8.17 4.20 26.62
C PHE A 104 -9.66 4.00 26.89
N THR A 105 -10.30 3.27 25.98
CA THR A 105 -11.57 2.56 26.21
C THR A 105 -11.52 1.22 25.51
N ASP A 106 -12.28 0.25 26.01
CA ASP A 106 -12.56 -1.00 25.30
C ASP A 106 -14.07 -1.21 25.08
N VAL A 107 -14.39 -2.00 24.06
CA VAL A 107 -15.76 -2.29 23.60
C VAL A 107 -15.73 -3.52 22.71
N THR A 108 -16.83 -4.25 22.63
CA THR A 108 -16.98 -5.36 21.68
C THR A 108 -17.59 -4.84 20.38
N LEU A 109 -17.21 -5.42 19.22
CA LEU A 109 -17.64 -4.94 17.91
C LEU A 109 -19.17 -4.93 17.75
N ASP A 110 -19.86 -5.95 18.27
CA ASP A 110 -21.33 -6.06 18.28
C ASP A 110 -21.99 -4.84 18.93
N LYS A 111 -21.42 -4.30 20.02
CA LYS A 111 -21.94 -3.11 20.71
C LYS A 111 -21.71 -1.80 19.98
N LEU A 112 -20.90 -1.81 18.92
CA LEU A 112 -20.71 -0.64 18.06
C LEU A 112 -21.68 -0.64 16.88
N LEU A 113 -22.21 -1.81 16.52
CA LEU A 113 -23.16 -1.98 15.42
C LEU A 113 -24.59 -1.74 15.90
N ASN A 114 -25.47 -1.30 14.99
CA ASN A 114 -26.87 -1.02 15.30
C ASN A 114 -27.79 -1.35 14.10
N TYR A 115 -27.89 -2.63 13.75
CA TYR A 115 -28.70 -3.08 12.62
C TYR A 115 -30.19 -2.73 12.81
N PRO A 116 -30.93 -2.27 11.78
CA PRO A 116 -30.59 -2.23 10.35
C PRO A 116 -29.80 -1.00 9.89
N LYS A 117 -29.32 -0.12 10.80
CA LYS A 117 -28.47 1.00 10.37
C LYS A 117 -27.14 0.47 9.86
N THR A 118 -26.75 0.95 8.68
CA THR A 118 -25.44 0.64 8.08
C THR A 118 -24.31 1.42 8.70
N VAL A 119 -24.62 2.50 9.42
CA VAL A 119 -23.66 3.36 10.11
C VAL A 119 -24.15 3.70 11.51
N CYS A 120 -23.24 3.70 12.48
CA CYS A 120 -23.52 4.02 13.88
C CYS A 120 -22.32 4.78 14.47
N THR A 121 -22.57 5.74 15.36
CA THR A 121 -21.51 6.40 16.13
C THR A 121 -21.74 6.19 17.62
N THR A 122 -20.75 5.61 18.28
CA THR A 122 -20.75 5.37 19.72
C THR A 122 -19.69 6.23 20.39
N SER A 123 -20.12 7.09 21.32
CA SER A 123 -19.23 7.93 22.11
C SER A 123 -18.88 7.26 23.44
N LYS A 124 -17.60 7.28 23.81
CA LYS A 124 -17.10 6.76 25.09
C LYS A 124 -16.11 7.71 25.74
N ASN A 125 -16.07 7.70 27.06
CA ASN A 125 -15.04 8.42 27.82
C ASN A 125 -13.73 7.63 27.79
N LEU A 126 -12.62 8.34 27.53
CA LEU A 126 -11.27 7.82 27.70
C LEU A 126 -10.89 7.88 29.18
N ARG A 127 -10.19 6.85 29.66
CA ARG A 127 -9.77 6.70 31.06
C ARG A 127 -8.35 6.16 31.15
N THR A 128 -7.70 6.37 32.29
CA THR A 128 -6.44 5.69 32.65
C THR A 128 -6.72 4.61 33.69
N ALA A 129 -5.81 3.65 33.85
CA ALA A 129 -5.97 2.61 34.85
C ALA A 129 -5.95 3.22 36.26
N GLY A 130 -6.97 2.93 37.06
CA GLY A 130 -7.08 3.45 38.44
C GLY A 130 -7.65 4.87 38.57
N ASP A 131 -7.94 5.58 37.47
CA ASP A 131 -8.58 6.90 37.52
C ASP A 131 -10.00 6.87 36.93
N SER A 132 -10.95 7.38 37.70
CA SER A 132 -12.35 7.51 37.30
C SER A 132 -12.64 8.82 36.55
N ARG A 133 -11.70 9.76 36.48
CA ARG A 133 -11.84 11.01 35.73
C ARG A 133 -11.74 10.77 34.22
N PRO A 134 -12.70 11.28 33.42
CA PRO A 134 -12.57 11.26 31.96
C PRO A 134 -11.38 12.08 31.47
N ARG A 135 -10.64 11.54 30.51
CA ARG A 135 -9.48 12.18 29.85
C ARG A 135 -9.82 12.70 28.45
N GLY A 136 -11.12 12.93 28.22
CA GLY A 136 -11.71 13.27 26.93
C GLY A 136 -12.68 12.19 26.43
N MET A 137 -13.27 12.46 25.28
CA MET A 137 -14.27 11.59 24.65
C MET A 137 -13.74 11.09 23.32
N ILE A 138 -13.93 9.80 23.05
CA ILE A 138 -13.71 9.18 21.74
C ILE A 138 -15.07 8.86 21.10
N ASN A 139 -15.24 9.26 19.85
CA ASN A 139 -16.37 8.88 19.01
C ASN A 139 -15.89 7.81 18.04
N ILE A 140 -16.51 6.64 18.13
CA ILE A 140 -16.21 5.47 17.33
C ILE A 140 -17.36 5.31 16.33
N THR A 141 -17.13 5.68 15.08
CA THR A 141 -18.11 5.54 14.01
C THR A 141 -17.84 4.24 13.26
N THR A 142 -18.78 3.31 13.29
CA THR A 142 -18.70 2.06 12.51
C THR A 142 -19.64 2.11 11.33
N GLU A 143 -19.15 1.69 10.16
CA GLU A 143 -19.93 1.63 8.93
C GLU A 143 -19.69 0.32 8.19
N ILE A 144 -20.77 -0.34 7.76
CA ILE A 144 -20.70 -1.54 6.92
C ILE A 144 -20.30 -1.10 5.51
N LEU A 145 -19.16 -1.59 5.03
CA LEU A 145 -18.64 -1.23 3.71
C LEU A 145 -19.37 -1.99 2.61
N LYS A 146 -19.79 -1.27 1.57
CA LYS A 146 -20.27 -1.85 0.31
C LYS A 146 -19.09 -2.19 -0.56
N ASP A 147 -19.06 -3.37 -1.16
CA ASP A 147 -17.96 -3.76 -2.03
C ASP A 147 -17.87 -2.88 -3.28
N SER A 148 -16.68 -2.35 -3.55
CA SER A 148 -16.37 -1.67 -4.79
C SER A 148 -14.87 -1.70 -5.05
N ARG A 149 -14.53 -1.86 -6.33
CA ARG A 149 -13.16 -1.72 -6.83
C ARG A 149 -12.92 -0.38 -7.50
N ASN A 150 -13.92 0.51 -7.50
CA ASN A 150 -13.77 1.81 -8.13
C ASN A 150 -12.90 2.72 -7.27
N LYS A 151 -12.08 3.52 -7.93
CA LYS A 151 -11.32 4.60 -7.33
C LYS A 151 -11.71 5.92 -7.97
N VAL A 152 -11.56 7.00 -7.21
CA VAL A 152 -11.78 8.36 -7.68
C VAL A 152 -10.44 9.05 -7.81
N SER A 153 -10.05 9.32 -9.05
CA SER A 153 -8.82 10.01 -9.42
C SER A 153 -9.04 11.51 -9.40
N ILE A 154 -8.30 12.21 -8.53
CA ILE A 154 -8.49 13.64 -8.26
C ILE A 154 -7.17 14.40 -8.46
N HIS A 155 -7.24 15.51 -9.21
CA HIS A 155 -6.17 16.50 -9.32
C HIS A 155 -6.80 17.89 -9.19
N ALA A 156 -6.53 18.53 -8.05
CA ALA A 156 -7.19 19.77 -7.66
C ALA A 156 -6.19 20.92 -7.44
N GLN A 157 -6.70 22.13 -7.59
CA GLN A 157 -6.03 23.39 -7.24
C GLN A 157 -7.02 24.29 -6.51
N GLY A 158 -6.61 24.92 -5.41
CA GLY A 158 -7.32 26.08 -4.87
C GLY A 158 -7.07 27.29 -5.75
N HIS A 159 -8.08 28.12 -5.98
CA HIS A 159 -7.98 29.31 -6.81
C HIS A 159 -8.54 30.54 -6.09
N LYS A 160 -7.74 31.61 -6.06
CA LYS A 160 -8.08 32.89 -5.40
C LYS A 160 -8.66 32.70 -3.99
N LEU A 161 -8.05 31.81 -3.20
CA LEU A 161 -8.44 31.58 -1.82
C LEU A 161 -8.24 32.83 -0.96
N ASP A 162 -9.14 33.06 0.00
CA ASP A 162 -9.05 34.17 0.94
C ASP A 162 -7.72 34.16 1.72
N LYS A 163 -7.16 35.34 1.98
CA LYS A 163 -5.91 35.54 2.73
C LYS A 163 -6.13 35.56 4.25
N LYS A 164 -5.06 35.50 5.04
CA LYS A 164 -5.08 35.50 6.52
C LYS A 164 -5.09 36.92 7.12
N GLY A 165 -5.79 37.09 8.25
CA GLY A 165 -5.65 38.22 9.21
C GLY A 165 -6.68 39.35 9.06
N LEU A 166 -6.80 40.23 10.07
CA LEU A 166 -7.76 41.36 10.10
C LEU A 166 -7.65 42.30 8.88
N PHE A 167 -6.52 42.28 8.15
CA PHE A 167 -6.28 43.10 6.96
C PHE A 167 -5.77 42.30 5.74
N SER A 168 -5.98 40.97 5.70
CA SER A 168 -5.75 40.13 4.50
C SER A 168 -4.39 40.30 3.78
N MET A 169 -3.29 40.56 4.49
CA MET A 169 -1.99 40.78 3.83
C MET A 169 -1.20 39.49 3.55
N ASN A 170 -1.30 38.48 4.42
CA ASN A 170 -0.46 37.28 4.32
C ASN A 170 -1.14 36.13 3.58
N LYS A 171 -0.38 35.50 2.68
CA LYS A 171 -0.84 34.28 1.98
C LYS A 171 -0.90 33.10 2.96
N PRO A 172 -1.94 32.26 2.89
CA PRO A 172 -2.11 31.12 3.79
C PRO A 172 -1.22 29.93 3.40
N ASP A 173 -0.93 29.07 4.36
CA ASP A 173 -0.38 27.72 4.15
C ASP A 173 -1.54 26.74 4.08
N VAL A 174 -1.82 26.18 2.90
CA VAL A 174 -3.12 25.55 2.59
C VAL A 174 -3.02 24.06 2.33
N TYR A 175 -3.94 23.31 2.92
CA TYR A 175 -4.26 21.94 2.49
C TYR A 175 -5.76 21.82 2.16
N LEU A 176 -6.07 20.90 1.26
CA LEU A 176 -7.41 20.40 0.98
C LEU A 176 -7.69 19.18 1.88
N GLU A 177 -8.83 19.20 2.56
CA GLU A 177 -9.43 18.07 3.27
C GLU A 177 -10.73 17.67 2.56
N ILE A 178 -10.90 16.37 2.35
CA ILE A 178 -12.13 15.76 1.85
C ILE A 178 -12.75 15.01 3.01
N SER A 179 -14.01 15.31 3.32
CA SER A 179 -14.79 14.63 4.35
C SER A 179 -16.06 14.03 3.75
N ARG A 180 -16.51 12.89 4.28
CA ARG A 180 -17.81 12.30 3.94
C ARG A 180 -18.81 12.53 5.05
N SER A 181 -20.08 12.68 4.71
CA SER A 181 -21.15 12.81 5.71
C SER A 181 -21.41 11.49 6.43
N ILE A 182 -21.76 11.55 7.70
CA ILE A 182 -22.17 10.46 8.58
C ILE A 182 -23.55 10.84 9.10
N GLU A 183 -24.55 10.01 8.80
CA GLU A 183 -25.97 10.30 9.06
C GLU A 183 -26.40 11.69 8.56
N ASN A 184 -25.78 12.21 7.49
CA ASN A 184 -25.98 13.54 6.91
C ASN A 184 -25.73 14.75 7.84
N ILE A 185 -25.21 14.53 9.04
CA ILE A 185 -25.04 15.58 10.06
C ILE A 185 -23.56 15.84 10.32
N VAL A 186 -22.79 14.78 10.57
CA VAL A 186 -21.37 14.87 10.92
C VAL A 186 -20.55 14.64 9.66
N TYR A 187 -19.46 15.38 9.49
CA TYR A 187 -18.51 15.11 8.42
C TYR A 187 -17.25 14.51 9.06
N LEU A 188 -16.76 13.38 8.54
CA LEU A 188 -15.51 12.76 8.96
C LEU A 188 -14.50 12.79 7.81
N PRO A 189 -13.23 13.13 8.07
CA PRO A 189 -12.25 13.31 7.03
C PRO A 189 -11.84 11.94 6.49
N VAL A 190 -11.72 11.86 5.17
CA VAL A 190 -11.36 10.63 4.45
C VAL A 190 -10.11 10.82 3.60
N TYR A 191 -9.67 12.07 3.41
CA TYR A 191 -8.40 12.38 2.76
C TYR A 191 -7.91 13.78 3.13
N ARG A 192 -6.58 13.94 3.21
CA ARG A 192 -5.89 15.23 3.33
C ARG A 192 -4.71 15.27 2.36
N THR A 193 -4.56 16.39 1.70
CA THR A 193 -3.41 16.70 0.83
C THR A 193 -2.21 17.21 1.63
N GLU A 194 -1.07 17.32 0.98
CA GLU A 194 0.07 18.06 1.50
C GLU A 194 -0.23 19.56 1.69
N ILE A 195 0.48 20.20 2.62
CA ILE A 195 0.39 21.65 2.82
C ILE A 195 1.20 22.35 1.75
N VAL A 196 0.56 23.27 1.02
CA VAL A 196 1.22 24.20 0.11
C VAL A 196 1.37 25.54 0.80
N TYR A 197 2.61 25.91 1.10
CA TYR A 197 2.93 27.12 1.86
C TYR A 197 2.71 28.41 1.07
N LYS A 198 2.25 29.45 1.78
CA LYS A 198 2.15 30.84 1.32
C LYS A 198 1.50 30.99 -0.06
N SER A 199 0.35 30.35 -0.29
CA SER A 199 -0.35 30.39 -1.58
C SER A 199 -1.85 30.58 -1.44
N THR A 200 -2.41 31.51 -2.23
CA THR A 200 -3.85 31.61 -2.48
C THR A 200 -4.29 30.80 -3.70
N ASN A 201 -3.34 30.15 -4.39
CA ASN A 201 -3.60 29.28 -5.53
C ASN A 201 -2.88 27.93 -5.41
N PRO A 202 -3.03 27.21 -4.28
CA PRO A 202 -2.29 25.98 -4.01
C PRO A 202 -2.63 24.88 -5.02
N ARG A 203 -1.61 24.23 -5.61
CA ARG A 203 -1.79 23.06 -6.47
C ARG A 203 -1.24 21.84 -5.77
N TRP A 204 -2.10 20.86 -5.54
CA TRP A 204 -1.73 19.61 -4.86
C TRP A 204 -1.36 18.53 -5.84
N ARG A 205 -0.57 17.55 -5.39
CA ARG A 205 -0.27 16.34 -6.16
C ARG A 205 -1.56 15.59 -6.52
N PRO A 206 -1.65 14.98 -7.72
CA PRO A 206 -2.75 14.08 -8.03
C PRO A 206 -2.79 12.89 -7.06
N PHE A 207 -3.98 12.41 -6.75
CA PHE A 207 -4.18 11.28 -5.84
C PHE A 207 -5.43 10.47 -6.20
N GLU A 208 -5.52 9.26 -5.64
CA GLU A 208 -6.68 8.38 -5.76
C GLU A 208 -7.28 8.10 -4.37
N ILE A 209 -8.60 7.99 -4.30
CA ILE A 209 -9.33 7.52 -3.10
C ILE A 209 -10.26 6.39 -3.53
N SER A 210 -10.36 5.31 -2.74
CA SER A 210 -11.38 4.29 -3.04
C SER A 210 -12.79 4.86 -2.93
N LEU A 211 -13.69 4.41 -3.81
CA LEU A 211 -15.08 4.86 -3.80
C LEU A 211 -15.77 4.53 -2.46
N GLN A 212 -15.36 3.41 -1.84
CA GLN A 212 -15.79 3.01 -0.51
C GLN A 212 -15.41 4.06 0.54
N LYS A 213 -14.14 4.50 0.55
CA LYS A 213 -13.66 5.47 1.51
C LYS A 213 -14.28 6.85 1.28
N LEU A 214 -14.47 7.27 0.03
CA LEU A 214 -15.03 8.57 -0.30
C LEU A 214 -16.50 8.73 0.07
N CYS A 215 -17.35 7.76 -0.29
CA CYS A 215 -18.80 7.86 -0.08
C CYS A 215 -19.51 6.52 0.15
N ASN A 216 -18.77 5.45 0.42
CA ASN A 216 -19.30 4.09 0.57
C ASN A 216 -20.21 3.69 -0.59
N THR A 217 -19.78 3.99 -1.83
CA THR A 217 -20.51 3.74 -3.09
C THR A 217 -21.85 4.47 -3.25
N GLU A 218 -22.21 5.37 -2.34
CA GLU A 218 -23.43 6.17 -2.41
C GLU A 218 -23.14 7.47 -3.15
N TRP A 219 -23.49 7.53 -4.43
CA TRP A 219 -23.14 8.66 -5.30
C TRP A 219 -23.80 9.98 -4.88
N ASP A 220 -24.95 9.89 -4.20
CA ASP A 220 -25.72 11.03 -3.71
C ASP A 220 -25.36 11.43 -2.27
N ARG A 221 -24.47 10.68 -1.62
CA ARG A 221 -24.01 11.02 -0.27
C ARG A 221 -23.19 12.31 -0.29
N ASN A 222 -23.45 13.16 0.69
CA ASN A 222 -22.77 14.43 0.83
C ASN A 222 -21.28 14.23 1.12
N ILE A 223 -20.46 14.93 0.35
CA ILE A 223 -19.01 15.06 0.47
C ILE A 223 -18.71 16.54 0.68
N GLU A 224 -17.87 16.84 1.67
CA GLU A 224 -17.37 18.18 1.93
C GLU A 224 -15.93 18.31 1.44
N PHE A 225 -15.72 19.20 0.47
CA PHE A 225 -14.39 19.69 0.12
C PHE A 225 -14.10 20.95 0.92
N SER A 226 -13.01 20.96 1.70
CA SER A 226 -12.67 22.08 2.57
C SER A 226 -11.20 22.47 2.45
N CYS A 227 -10.94 23.77 2.28
CA CYS A 227 -9.59 24.33 2.27
C CYS A 227 -9.27 24.94 3.63
N TRP A 228 -8.15 24.53 4.21
CA TRP A 228 -7.74 24.91 5.55
C TRP A 228 -6.39 25.59 5.54
N HIS A 229 -6.23 26.61 6.38
CA HIS A 229 -4.94 27.19 6.72
C HIS A 229 -4.38 26.57 8.00
N TYR A 230 -3.17 26.02 7.94
CA TYR A 230 -2.41 25.63 9.13
C TYR A 230 -1.37 26.69 9.49
N SER A 231 -1.42 27.20 10.72
CA SER A 231 -0.54 28.28 11.18
C SER A 231 0.69 27.79 11.97
N GLY A 232 0.94 26.48 12.00
CA GLY A 232 1.93 25.85 12.88
C GLY A 232 1.34 25.44 14.23
N SER A 233 0.37 26.19 14.75
CA SER A 233 -0.30 25.87 16.02
C SER A 233 -1.82 25.76 15.91
N ASN A 234 -2.45 26.36 14.92
CA ASN A 234 -3.91 26.32 14.78
C ASN A 234 -4.34 26.08 13.34
N TYR A 235 -5.54 25.51 13.21
CA TYR A 235 -6.23 25.23 11.95
C TYR A 235 -7.38 26.22 11.74
N HIS A 236 -7.44 26.85 10.56
CA HIS A 236 -8.47 27.81 10.22
C HIS A 236 -9.11 27.47 8.88
N LEU A 237 -10.42 27.22 8.88
CA LEU A 237 -11.17 26.98 7.64
C LEU A 237 -11.19 28.26 6.80
N ILE A 238 -10.69 28.17 5.57
CA ILE A 238 -10.77 29.25 4.57
C ILE A 238 -12.16 29.22 3.94
N GLY A 239 -12.54 28.04 3.44
CA GLY A 239 -13.83 27.84 2.78
C GLY A 239 -14.10 26.37 2.50
N ARG A 240 -15.37 26.04 2.30
CA ARG A 240 -15.84 24.70 2.01
C ARG A 240 -16.92 24.68 0.93
N LYS A 241 -17.16 23.50 0.38
CA LYS A 241 -18.32 23.16 -0.43
C LYS A 241 -18.83 21.79 -0.03
N ILE A 242 -20.12 21.69 0.22
CA ILE A 242 -20.84 20.41 0.29
C ILE A 242 -21.43 20.12 -1.09
N THR A 243 -21.25 18.89 -1.56
CA THR A 243 -21.72 18.38 -2.86
C THR A 243 -21.83 16.86 -2.79
N SER A 244 -22.09 16.18 -3.90
CA SER A 244 -22.11 14.72 -4.01
C SER A 244 -21.20 14.25 -5.14
N LEU A 245 -20.93 12.95 -5.20
CA LEU A 245 -20.17 12.39 -6.33
C LEU A 245 -20.96 12.55 -7.64
N ARG A 246 -22.29 12.41 -7.60
CA ARG A 246 -23.17 12.61 -8.75
C ARG A 246 -23.08 14.05 -9.27
N ASP A 247 -23.21 15.04 -8.39
CA ASP A 247 -23.12 16.45 -8.76
C ASP A 247 -21.74 16.79 -9.32
N MET A 248 -20.68 16.33 -8.66
CA MET A 248 -19.32 16.53 -9.14
C MET A 248 -19.10 15.88 -10.50
N ASN A 249 -19.70 14.72 -10.77
CA ASN A 249 -19.63 14.06 -12.07
C ASN A 249 -20.33 14.87 -13.16
N ASN A 250 -21.50 15.43 -12.84
CA ASN A 250 -22.35 16.22 -13.75
C ASN A 250 -21.88 17.68 -13.91
N GLN A 251 -20.99 18.18 -13.04
CA GLN A 251 -20.45 19.54 -13.12
C GLN A 251 -19.82 19.78 -14.51
N PRO A 252 -20.24 20.82 -15.25
CA PRO A 252 -19.69 21.11 -16.57
C PRO A 252 -18.21 21.51 -16.49
N MET A 253 -17.47 21.22 -17.55
CA MET A 253 -16.11 21.70 -17.71
C MET A 253 -16.08 23.19 -18.02
N ASN A 254 -15.20 23.92 -17.35
CA ASN A 254 -14.77 25.25 -17.72
C ASN A 254 -13.41 25.15 -18.45
N GLY A 255 -13.45 24.76 -19.72
CA GLY A 255 -12.27 24.41 -20.50
C GLY A 255 -11.66 23.08 -20.06
N HIS A 256 -10.55 23.10 -19.33
CA HIS A 256 -9.81 21.90 -18.91
C HIS A 256 -10.01 21.50 -17.44
N TYR A 257 -10.96 22.12 -16.73
CA TYR A 257 -11.23 21.83 -15.31
C TYR A 257 -12.70 22.03 -14.93
N LYS A 258 -13.17 21.31 -13.91
CA LYS A 258 -14.42 21.63 -13.19
C LYS A 258 -14.11 22.69 -12.12
N GLU A 259 -14.91 23.75 -12.04
CA GLU A 259 -14.73 24.78 -11.00
C GLU A 259 -15.88 24.76 -10.01
N VAL A 260 -15.53 24.76 -8.72
CA VAL A 260 -16.45 24.65 -7.60
C VAL A 260 -16.19 25.79 -6.61
N PRO A 261 -17.12 26.73 -6.42
CA PRO A 261 -16.90 27.85 -5.51
C PRO A 261 -16.97 27.41 -4.04
N LEU A 262 -16.18 28.05 -3.18
CA LEU A 262 -16.10 27.78 -1.74
C LEU A 262 -16.74 28.91 -0.91
N SER A 263 -17.40 28.57 0.18
CA SER A 263 -17.98 29.51 1.17
C SER A 263 -17.43 29.30 2.57
N SER A 264 -17.39 30.37 3.38
CA SER A 264 -17.04 30.28 4.80
C SER A 264 -18.29 30.22 5.69
N PRO A 265 -18.35 29.34 6.70
CA PRO A 265 -19.47 29.27 7.64
C PRO A 265 -19.77 30.59 8.38
N LYS A 266 -18.74 31.40 8.65
CA LYS A 266 -18.90 32.72 9.29
C LYS A 266 -19.69 33.70 8.41
N LYS A 267 -19.57 33.57 7.09
CA LYS A 267 -20.24 34.42 6.10
C LYS A 267 -21.64 33.89 5.76
N GLU A 268 -21.87 32.59 5.85
CA GLU A 268 -23.20 31.94 5.70
C GLU A 268 -24.21 32.40 6.76
N LYS A 269 -23.77 32.58 8.01
CA LYS A 269 -24.64 33.05 9.12
C LYS A 269 -25.00 34.55 9.06
N SER A 270 -24.40 35.32 8.15
CA SER A 270 -24.52 36.79 8.13
C SER A 270 -25.77 37.34 7.42
N GLY A 271 -26.69 36.49 6.95
CA GLY A 271 -27.97 36.91 6.36
C GLY A 271 -27.87 37.72 5.05
N LYS A 272 -26.67 37.85 4.46
CA LYS A 272 -26.47 38.61 3.23
C LYS A 272 -27.08 37.87 2.03
N LYS A 273 -27.87 38.60 1.21
CA LYS A 273 -28.59 38.10 0.02
C LYS A 273 -27.72 37.48 -1.09
N LYS A 274 -26.38 37.59 -1.04
CA LYS A 274 -25.46 36.99 -2.02
C LYS A 274 -24.41 36.13 -1.33
N PRO A 275 -24.14 34.90 -1.83
CA PRO A 275 -23.08 34.04 -1.29
C PRO A 275 -21.74 34.75 -1.45
N THR A 276 -21.05 34.98 -0.34
CA THR A 276 -19.71 35.59 -0.37
C THR A 276 -18.68 34.47 -0.48
N TYR A 277 -18.19 34.25 -1.70
CA TYR A 277 -17.20 33.21 -1.97
C TYR A 277 -15.83 33.54 -1.36
N THR A 278 -15.10 32.49 -1.01
CA THR A 278 -13.77 32.54 -0.36
C THR A 278 -12.68 31.96 -1.27
N GLY A 279 -12.93 32.01 -2.58
CA GLY A 279 -12.19 31.33 -3.63
C GLY A 279 -12.98 30.15 -4.23
N SER A 280 -12.30 29.34 -5.03
CA SER A 280 -12.85 28.14 -5.67
C SER A 280 -11.83 26.98 -5.64
N LEU A 281 -12.32 25.77 -5.85
CA LEU A 281 -11.53 24.60 -6.22
C LEU A 281 -11.66 24.37 -7.72
N ARG A 282 -10.53 24.13 -8.38
CA ARG A 282 -10.44 23.73 -9.78
C ARG A 282 -9.95 22.29 -9.86
N PHE A 283 -10.78 21.42 -10.39
CA PHE A 283 -10.49 20.00 -10.57
C PHE A 283 -10.10 19.76 -12.03
N TYR A 284 -8.81 19.56 -12.28
CA TYR A 284 -8.26 19.17 -13.58
C TYR A 284 -8.51 17.69 -13.88
N GLN A 285 -8.65 16.89 -12.83
CA GLN A 285 -9.08 15.50 -12.91
C GLN A 285 -10.06 15.23 -11.77
N PHE A 286 -11.20 14.63 -12.12
CA PHE A 286 -12.19 14.10 -11.20
C PHE A 286 -12.93 12.98 -11.95
N ARG A 287 -12.42 11.76 -11.84
CA ARG A 287 -12.90 10.60 -12.61
C ARG A 287 -13.08 9.41 -11.69
N VAL A 288 -14.15 8.65 -11.90
CA VAL A 288 -14.41 7.40 -11.21
C VAL A 288 -14.04 6.29 -12.17
N ASP A 289 -12.96 5.57 -11.87
CA ASP A 289 -12.42 4.52 -12.73
C ASP A 289 -12.47 3.19 -11.99
N LEU A 290 -12.80 2.12 -12.71
CA LEU A 290 -12.71 0.76 -12.18
C LEU A 290 -11.23 0.38 -12.05
N HIS A 291 -10.82 0.01 -10.85
CA HIS A 291 -9.45 -0.46 -10.63
C HIS A 291 -9.40 -1.98 -10.78
N TYR A 292 -8.76 -2.43 -11.86
CA TYR A 292 -8.57 -3.85 -12.15
C TYR A 292 -7.42 -4.43 -11.34
N THR A 293 -7.60 -5.66 -10.87
CA THR A 293 -6.56 -6.48 -10.23
C THR A 293 -5.83 -7.31 -11.28
N LEU A 294 -4.64 -7.83 -10.95
CA LEU A 294 -3.91 -8.77 -11.81
C LEU A 294 -4.80 -9.95 -12.25
N LEU A 295 -5.62 -10.49 -11.35
CA LEU A 295 -6.53 -11.60 -11.66
C LEU A 295 -7.61 -11.22 -12.68
N ASP A 296 -8.01 -9.95 -12.75
CA ASP A 296 -8.94 -9.50 -13.79
C ASP A 296 -8.28 -9.52 -15.17
N PHE A 297 -7.02 -9.09 -15.25
CA PHE A 297 -6.25 -9.18 -16.49
C PHE A 297 -6.04 -10.64 -16.89
N ILE A 298 -5.69 -11.53 -15.96
CA ILE A 298 -5.54 -12.96 -16.21
C ILE A 298 -6.85 -13.56 -16.73
N ARG A 299 -7.99 -13.25 -16.09
CA ARG A 299 -9.32 -13.66 -16.59
C ARG A 299 -9.65 -13.07 -17.95
N GLY A 300 -9.11 -11.89 -18.26
CA GLY A 300 -9.22 -11.24 -19.56
C GLY A 300 -8.28 -11.79 -20.64
N GLY A 301 -7.50 -12.84 -20.34
CA GLY A 301 -6.58 -13.48 -21.29
C GLY A 301 -5.13 -13.04 -21.18
N LEU A 302 -4.72 -12.32 -20.12
CA LEU A 302 -3.31 -12.09 -19.82
C LEU A 302 -2.63 -13.40 -19.41
N GLU A 303 -1.56 -13.77 -20.12
CA GLU A 303 -0.70 -14.87 -19.74
C GLU A 303 0.54 -14.40 -18.98
N LEU A 304 0.93 -15.14 -17.95
CA LEU A 304 2.18 -14.90 -17.23
C LEU A 304 3.28 -15.84 -17.73
N ASN A 305 4.26 -15.31 -18.46
CA ASN A 305 5.43 -16.08 -18.92
C ASN A 305 6.49 -16.12 -17.82
N LEU A 306 6.87 -17.32 -17.37
CA LEU A 306 7.84 -17.49 -16.30
C LEU A 306 9.25 -17.73 -16.87
N VAL A 307 10.20 -16.90 -16.41
CA VAL A 307 11.63 -17.09 -16.61
C VAL A 307 12.26 -17.36 -15.24
N ILE A 308 12.97 -18.47 -15.07
CA ILE A 308 13.67 -18.83 -13.83
C ILE A 308 15.17 -18.71 -14.07
N ALA A 309 15.88 -18.15 -13.11
CA ALA A 309 17.34 -18.04 -13.09
C ALA A 309 17.90 -18.50 -11.76
N ILE A 310 18.75 -19.51 -11.81
CA ILE A 310 19.29 -20.19 -10.64
C ILE A 310 20.78 -19.88 -10.51
N ASP A 311 21.16 -19.36 -9.35
CA ASP A 311 22.55 -19.14 -8.98
C ASP A 311 23.25 -20.49 -8.74
N PHE A 312 24.44 -20.67 -9.33
CA PHE A 312 25.34 -21.81 -9.12
C PHE A 312 26.76 -21.33 -8.79
N THR A 313 26.88 -20.16 -8.16
CA THR A 313 28.17 -19.66 -7.69
C THR A 313 28.72 -20.48 -6.53
N ALA A 314 30.04 -20.42 -6.35
CA ALA A 314 30.77 -21.22 -5.38
C ALA A 314 30.44 -20.85 -3.92
N SER A 315 29.77 -19.72 -3.65
CA SER A 315 29.28 -19.38 -2.31
C SER A 315 28.24 -20.38 -1.78
N ASN A 316 27.57 -21.11 -2.68
CA ASN A 316 26.59 -22.14 -2.34
C ASN A 316 27.22 -23.40 -1.71
N GLY A 317 28.55 -23.53 -1.68
CA GLY A 317 29.25 -24.74 -1.23
C GLY A 317 29.22 -25.86 -2.28
N ASN A 318 30.12 -26.82 -2.15
CA ASN A 318 30.21 -27.93 -3.11
C ASN A 318 29.07 -28.95 -2.89
N ILE A 319 28.58 -29.59 -3.95
CA ILE A 319 27.41 -30.49 -3.92
C ILE A 319 27.51 -31.61 -2.86
N ASP A 320 28.72 -32.11 -2.60
CA ASP A 320 29.00 -33.21 -1.66
C ASP A 320 29.08 -32.73 -0.19
N GLU A 321 29.05 -31.42 0.05
CA GLU A 321 29.11 -30.84 1.40
C GLU A 321 27.72 -30.80 2.02
N GLU A 322 27.60 -31.26 3.27
CA GLU A 322 26.34 -31.29 4.03
C GLU A 322 25.67 -29.90 4.15
N LEU A 323 26.48 -28.84 4.20
CA LEU A 323 26.01 -27.46 4.32
C LEU A 323 25.78 -26.77 2.97
N SER A 324 25.98 -27.46 1.84
CA SER A 324 25.74 -26.87 0.53
C SER A 324 24.27 -26.56 0.33
N LEU A 325 23.99 -25.37 -0.21
CA LEU A 325 22.64 -24.97 -0.58
C LEU A 325 22.13 -25.71 -1.83
N HIS A 326 23.02 -26.38 -2.56
CA HIS A 326 22.67 -27.27 -3.68
C HIS A 326 22.80 -28.76 -3.34
N ASN A 327 22.95 -29.13 -2.06
CA ASN A 327 23.11 -30.52 -1.65
C ASN A 327 21.93 -31.38 -2.15
N ILE A 328 22.25 -32.43 -2.91
CA ILE A 328 21.25 -33.33 -3.53
C ILE A 328 20.89 -34.51 -2.61
N SER A 329 21.76 -34.89 -1.66
CA SER A 329 21.44 -35.95 -0.69
C SER A 329 20.21 -35.63 0.17
N ASP A 330 19.87 -34.35 0.33
CA ASP A 330 18.66 -33.86 0.99
C ASP A 330 17.72 -33.10 0.04
N ILE A 331 17.50 -33.65 -1.18
CA ILE A 331 16.68 -33.08 -2.28
C ILE A 331 15.35 -32.47 -1.80
N ARG A 332 14.73 -33.03 -0.76
CA ARG A 332 13.40 -32.59 -0.27
C ARG A 332 13.43 -31.31 0.56
N ASP A 333 14.60 -30.85 1.02
CA ASP A 333 14.75 -29.68 1.91
C ASP A 333 15.65 -28.56 1.31
N ASN A 334 16.09 -28.69 0.06
CA ASN A 334 16.82 -27.63 -0.63
C ASN A 334 15.93 -26.40 -0.89
N GLN A 335 16.36 -25.24 -0.39
CA GLN A 335 15.64 -23.96 -0.52
C GLN A 335 15.50 -23.46 -1.97
N TYR A 336 16.43 -23.80 -2.87
CA TYR A 336 16.27 -23.52 -4.30
C TYR A 336 15.11 -24.30 -4.91
N LEU A 337 15.02 -25.60 -4.63
CA LEU A 337 13.92 -26.44 -5.12
C LEU A 337 12.57 -26.00 -4.53
N ASP A 338 12.51 -25.73 -3.22
CA ASP A 338 11.29 -25.21 -2.57
C ASP A 338 10.83 -23.89 -3.23
N ALA A 339 11.76 -22.95 -3.49
CA ALA A 339 11.45 -21.70 -4.17
C ALA A 339 10.95 -21.91 -5.62
N ILE A 340 11.59 -22.80 -6.39
CA ILE A 340 11.20 -23.16 -7.76
C ILE A 340 9.79 -23.78 -7.75
N GLU A 341 9.54 -24.74 -6.87
CA GLU A 341 8.27 -25.46 -6.81
C GLU A 341 7.14 -24.55 -6.33
N THR A 342 7.36 -23.82 -5.24
CA THR A 342 6.34 -22.97 -4.61
C THR A 342 5.97 -21.79 -5.50
N ILE A 343 6.95 -20.95 -5.89
CA ILE A 343 6.66 -19.75 -6.69
C ILE A 343 6.40 -20.11 -8.15
N GLY A 344 7.19 -21.03 -8.70
CA GLY A 344 7.06 -21.42 -10.09
C GLY A 344 5.70 -22.06 -10.37
N SER A 345 5.21 -22.96 -9.52
CA SER A 345 3.87 -23.56 -9.72
C SER A 345 2.75 -22.52 -9.65
N LEU A 346 2.89 -21.54 -8.74
CA LEU A 346 1.92 -20.46 -8.58
C LEU A 346 1.83 -19.57 -9.82
N ILE A 347 2.94 -19.30 -10.51
CA ILE A 347 2.96 -18.43 -11.70
C ILE A 347 2.61 -19.22 -12.96
N THR A 348 3.21 -20.40 -13.16
CA THR A 348 3.05 -21.21 -14.38
C THR A 348 1.60 -21.64 -14.63
N GLN A 349 0.76 -21.73 -13.61
CA GLN A 349 -0.67 -22.03 -13.80
C GLN A 349 -1.41 -20.97 -14.64
N TYR A 350 -0.86 -19.76 -14.75
CA TYR A 350 -1.39 -18.64 -15.54
C TYR A 350 -0.75 -18.54 -16.93
N ASN A 351 -0.01 -19.56 -17.37
CA ASN A 351 0.46 -19.73 -18.74
C ASN A 351 -0.25 -20.94 -19.37
N HIS A 352 -0.89 -20.75 -20.53
CA HIS A 352 -1.66 -21.82 -21.17
C HIS A 352 -0.80 -23.02 -21.58
N ASP A 353 0.39 -22.75 -22.15
CA ASP A 353 1.30 -23.81 -22.62
C ASP A 353 2.19 -24.39 -21.51
N ARG A 354 2.18 -23.75 -20.34
CA ARG A 354 3.07 -24.03 -19.20
C ARG A 354 4.54 -24.08 -19.60
N GLN A 355 4.92 -23.27 -20.59
CA GLN A 355 6.30 -23.12 -21.02
C GLN A 355 7.04 -22.27 -19.99
N ILE A 356 8.20 -22.76 -19.56
CA ILE A 356 9.05 -22.08 -18.58
C ILE A 356 10.43 -21.96 -19.18
N THR A 357 10.96 -20.74 -19.26
CA THR A 357 12.36 -20.55 -19.63
C THR A 357 13.21 -20.69 -18.38
N ALA A 358 14.25 -21.53 -18.42
CA ALA A 358 15.10 -21.78 -17.26
C ALA A 358 16.58 -21.56 -17.61
N PHE A 359 17.24 -20.73 -16.80
CA PHE A 359 18.67 -20.44 -16.90
C PHE A 359 19.38 -20.78 -15.59
N GLY A 360 20.64 -21.19 -15.70
CA GLY A 360 21.60 -21.16 -14.61
C GLY A 360 22.62 -20.05 -14.83
N PHE A 361 23.21 -19.53 -13.75
CA PHE A 361 24.32 -18.57 -13.84
C PHE A 361 25.39 -18.79 -12.78
N GLY A 362 26.59 -18.25 -12.99
CA GLY A 362 27.67 -18.29 -11.98
C GLY A 362 28.52 -19.57 -11.99
N ALA A 363 28.26 -20.50 -12.91
CA ALA A 363 28.99 -21.76 -13.06
C ALA A 363 29.38 -22.04 -14.52
N LYS A 364 30.18 -23.09 -14.72
CA LYS A 364 30.47 -23.66 -16.04
C LYS A 364 30.07 -25.12 -16.10
N TRP A 365 29.60 -25.59 -17.25
CA TRP A 365 29.39 -27.02 -17.49
C TRP A 365 30.74 -27.74 -17.60
N THR A 366 30.86 -28.90 -16.95
CA THR A 366 32.11 -29.68 -16.92
C THR A 366 32.50 -30.21 -18.30
N ASN A 367 31.51 -30.58 -19.11
CA ASN A 367 31.72 -31.21 -20.43
C ASN A 367 31.18 -30.38 -21.61
N ARG A 368 30.85 -29.11 -21.39
CA ARG A 368 30.28 -28.23 -22.44
C ARG A 368 30.86 -26.84 -22.35
N ASP A 369 31.20 -26.25 -23.49
CA ASP A 369 31.65 -24.85 -23.55
C ASP A 369 30.43 -23.92 -23.64
N LEU A 370 29.84 -23.65 -22.48
CA LEU A 370 28.70 -22.75 -22.34
C LEU A 370 29.09 -21.48 -21.57
N PRO A 371 28.46 -20.33 -21.88
CA PRO A 371 28.69 -19.10 -21.14
C PRO A 371 28.26 -19.24 -19.68
N TYR A 372 28.78 -18.37 -18.80
CA TYR A 372 28.44 -18.29 -17.38
C TYR A 372 26.96 -18.01 -17.07
N CYS A 373 26.14 -17.78 -18.10
CA CYS A 373 24.69 -17.81 -18.03
C CYS A 373 24.13 -18.66 -19.16
N PHE A 374 23.61 -19.82 -18.80
CA PHE A 374 23.36 -20.91 -19.72
C PHE A 374 21.91 -21.42 -19.57
N PRO A 375 21.32 -21.99 -20.64
CA PRO A 375 20.09 -22.77 -20.51
C PRO A 375 20.24 -23.89 -19.49
N LEU A 376 19.30 -24.01 -18.55
CA LEU A 376 19.38 -25.00 -17.48
C LEU A 376 19.41 -26.44 -18.03
N THR A 377 18.83 -26.66 -19.20
CA THR A 377 18.83 -27.95 -19.93
C THR A 377 20.22 -28.37 -20.43
N GLY A 378 21.21 -27.47 -20.40
CA GLY A 378 22.54 -27.64 -20.97
C GLY A 378 22.59 -27.55 -22.50
N ASP A 379 21.47 -27.31 -23.18
CA ASP A 379 21.41 -27.16 -24.64
C ASP A 379 21.15 -25.69 -25.02
N GLN A 380 22.08 -25.11 -25.78
CA GLN A 380 22.03 -23.70 -26.19
C GLN A 380 20.77 -23.36 -27.00
N ASN A 381 20.20 -24.35 -27.70
CA ASN A 381 19.01 -24.18 -28.52
C ASN A 381 17.71 -24.50 -27.77
N ARG A 382 17.79 -25.06 -26.56
CA ARG A 382 16.61 -25.49 -25.78
C ARG A 382 16.59 -24.86 -24.40
N TYR A 383 16.23 -23.58 -24.32
CA TYR A 383 16.13 -22.85 -23.05
C TYR A 383 14.75 -22.92 -22.37
N THR A 384 13.77 -23.54 -23.02
CA THR A 384 12.40 -23.67 -22.50
C THR A 384 12.06 -25.12 -22.22
N VAL A 385 11.35 -25.35 -21.11
CA VAL A 385 10.84 -26.65 -20.66
C VAL A 385 9.35 -26.55 -20.33
N LYS A 386 8.63 -27.68 -20.32
CA LYS A 386 7.19 -27.70 -20.06
C LYS A 386 6.87 -28.14 -18.63
N GLY A 387 6.40 -27.20 -17.83
CA GLY A 387 6.00 -27.40 -16.44
C GLY A 387 7.16 -27.46 -15.44
N ILE A 388 6.83 -27.24 -14.16
CA ILE A 388 7.80 -27.11 -13.07
C ILE A 388 8.60 -28.39 -12.86
N LYS A 389 7.98 -29.57 -13.01
CA LYS A 389 8.69 -30.85 -12.90
C LYS A 389 9.86 -30.97 -13.89
N ALA A 390 9.71 -30.44 -15.11
CA ALA A 390 10.81 -30.45 -16.08
C ALA A 390 11.92 -29.45 -15.71
N VAL A 391 11.61 -28.39 -14.97
CA VAL A 391 12.61 -27.47 -14.41
C VAL A 391 13.38 -28.15 -13.28
N THR A 392 12.71 -28.87 -12.38
CA THR A 392 13.36 -29.57 -11.26
C THR A 392 14.26 -30.69 -11.78
N GLU A 393 13.81 -31.49 -12.75
CA GLU A 393 14.62 -32.52 -13.42
C GLU A 393 15.86 -31.89 -14.13
N ALA A 394 15.68 -30.74 -14.80
CA ALA A 394 16.79 -30.02 -15.42
C ALA A 394 17.77 -29.44 -14.39
N TYR A 395 17.27 -28.97 -13.25
CA TYR A 395 18.07 -28.49 -12.13
C TYR A 395 18.94 -29.60 -11.54
N GLU A 396 18.35 -30.76 -11.22
CA GLU A 396 19.07 -31.92 -10.68
C GLU A 396 20.17 -32.38 -11.65
N THR A 397 19.85 -32.41 -12.94
CA THR A 397 20.83 -32.74 -13.99
C THR A 397 21.96 -31.71 -14.06
N ALA A 398 21.62 -30.42 -14.02
CA ALA A 398 22.59 -29.34 -14.14
C ALA A 398 23.56 -29.34 -12.97
N VAL A 399 23.06 -29.39 -11.73
CA VAL A 399 23.90 -29.36 -10.51
C VAL A 399 25.00 -30.42 -10.54
N CYS A 400 24.68 -31.66 -10.94
CA CYS A 400 25.65 -32.75 -11.04
C CYS A 400 26.71 -32.58 -12.14
N ASN A 401 26.50 -31.67 -13.09
CA ASN A 401 27.35 -31.49 -14.28
C ASN A 401 27.99 -30.10 -14.35
N LEU A 402 27.90 -29.32 -13.28
CA LEU A 402 28.43 -27.97 -13.19
C LEU A 402 29.67 -27.93 -12.29
N LYS A 403 30.61 -27.07 -12.67
CA LYS A 403 31.67 -26.57 -11.81
C LYS A 403 31.28 -25.16 -11.35
N PHE A 404 30.96 -25.03 -10.06
CA PHE A 404 30.59 -23.75 -9.47
C PHE A 404 31.76 -22.76 -9.54
N GLY A 405 31.43 -21.48 -9.73
CA GLY A 405 32.40 -20.42 -9.96
C GLY A 405 31.92 -19.09 -9.40
N GLY A 406 32.12 -18.02 -10.16
CA GLY A 406 31.68 -16.68 -9.79
C GLY A 406 32.16 -15.65 -10.80
N PRO A 407 31.85 -14.36 -10.59
CA PRO A 407 31.05 -13.79 -9.49
C PRO A 407 29.53 -13.94 -9.64
N THR A 408 28.77 -13.60 -8.60
CA THR A 408 27.30 -13.50 -8.58
C THR A 408 26.85 -12.22 -9.29
N CYS A 409 26.71 -12.31 -10.61
CA CYS A 409 26.23 -11.21 -11.45
C CYS A 409 24.83 -11.52 -11.97
N VAL A 410 23.89 -10.57 -11.91
CA VAL A 410 22.51 -10.83 -12.37
C VAL A 410 22.07 -9.95 -13.54
N ALA A 411 22.84 -8.90 -13.89
CA ALA A 411 22.46 -7.98 -14.96
C ALA A 411 22.25 -8.68 -16.32
N HIS A 412 23.02 -9.74 -16.58
CA HIS A 412 22.92 -10.52 -17.83
C HIS A 412 21.68 -11.42 -17.86
N VAL A 413 21.21 -11.91 -16.70
CA VAL A 413 19.97 -12.67 -16.58
C VAL A 413 18.78 -11.76 -16.87
N ILE A 414 18.79 -10.56 -16.29
CA ILE A 414 17.76 -9.53 -16.54
C ILE A 414 17.70 -9.18 -18.02
N GLU A 415 18.86 -9.05 -18.68
CA GLU A 415 18.94 -8.82 -20.12
C GLU A 415 18.33 -9.96 -20.95
N LYS A 416 18.57 -11.22 -20.58
CA LYS A 416 17.94 -12.36 -21.25
C LYS A 416 16.42 -12.35 -21.08
N ALA A 417 15.91 -12.11 -19.87
CA ALA A 417 14.48 -12.04 -19.61
C ALA A 417 13.83 -10.85 -20.35
N ALA A 418 14.50 -9.70 -20.40
CA ALA A 418 14.05 -8.55 -21.16
C ALA A 418 13.94 -8.85 -22.67
N ASN A 419 14.94 -9.52 -23.25
CA ASN A 419 14.89 -9.94 -24.64
C ASN A 419 13.74 -10.93 -24.90
N ILE A 420 13.40 -11.78 -23.93
CA ILE A 420 12.23 -12.67 -24.02
C ILE A 420 10.94 -11.85 -23.99
N ALA A 421 10.78 -10.95 -23.01
CA ALA A 421 9.62 -10.09 -22.87
C ALA A 421 9.39 -9.21 -24.12
N GLU A 422 10.45 -8.72 -24.74
CA GLU A 422 10.38 -7.95 -25.99
C GLU A 422 9.95 -8.82 -27.19
N ARG A 423 10.46 -10.06 -27.29
CA ARG A 423 10.10 -11.01 -28.34
C ARG A 423 8.68 -11.51 -28.26
N GLU A 424 8.08 -11.54 -27.07
CA GLU A 424 6.67 -11.89 -26.92
C GLU A 424 5.75 -10.95 -27.72
N ASN A 425 6.22 -9.73 -28.02
CA ASN A 425 5.54 -8.72 -28.82
C ASN A 425 4.11 -8.46 -28.31
N THR A 426 4.03 -8.14 -27.01
CA THR A 426 2.77 -7.90 -26.31
C THR A 426 1.95 -6.83 -27.01
N SER A 427 0.71 -7.17 -27.35
CA SER A 427 -0.23 -6.32 -28.08
C SER A 427 -1.64 -6.53 -27.54
N GLN A 428 -2.61 -5.70 -27.93
CA GLN A 428 -3.99 -5.85 -27.48
C GLN A 428 -4.58 -7.25 -27.74
N ASN A 429 -4.10 -7.94 -28.79
CA ASN A 429 -4.57 -9.29 -29.17
C ASN A 429 -3.70 -10.42 -28.58
N LYS A 430 -2.55 -10.09 -28.00
CA LYS A 430 -1.62 -11.05 -27.37
C LYS A 430 -1.05 -10.42 -26.10
N GLN A 431 -1.72 -10.65 -24.98
CA GLN A 431 -1.36 -10.10 -23.68
C GLN A 431 -0.45 -11.09 -22.95
N VAL A 432 0.86 -10.86 -23.02
CA VAL A 432 1.85 -11.65 -22.27
C VAL A 432 2.64 -10.72 -21.36
N TYR A 433 2.77 -11.12 -20.10
CA TYR A 433 3.59 -10.43 -19.12
C TYR A 433 4.63 -11.39 -18.55
N THR A 434 5.90 -10.99 -18.59
CA THR A 434 7.01 -11.85 -18.19
C THR A 434 7.31 -11.64 -16.71
N VAL A 435 7.53 -12.72 -15.98
CA VAL A 435 8.04 -12.68 -14.61
C VAL A 435 9.38 -13.40 -14.57
N LEU A 436 10.44 -12.67 -14.25
CA LEU A 436 11.76 -13.22 -14.00
C LEU A 436 11.90 -13.55 -12.51
N LEU A 437 12.10 -14.82 -12.18
CA LEU A 437 12.42 -15.32 -10.86
C LEU A 437 13.92 -15.63 -10.76
N ILE A 438 14.66 -14.84 -9.99
CA ILE A 438 16.07 -15.05 -9.67
C ILE A 438 16.15 -15.66 -8.28
N ILE A 439 16.89 -16.75 -8.11
CA ILE A 439 17.14 -17.37 -6.81
C ILE A 439 18.66 -17.35 -6.59
N THR A 440 19.11 -16.80 -5.47
CA THR A 440 20.54 -16.59 -5.16
C THR A 440 20.78 -16.69 -3.65
N ASP A 441 21.98 -17.12 -3.27
CA ASP A 441 22.41 -17.27 -1.88
C ASP A 441 23.12 -16.05 -1.31
N GLY A 442 23.39 -15.02 -2.12
CA GLY A 442 24.34 -13.99 -1.73
C GLY A 442 24.16 -12.62 -2.36
N VAL A 443 25.13 -11.75 -2.06
CA VAL A 443 25.15 -10.36 -2.50
C VAL A 443 25.51 -10.29 -3.98
N ILE A 444 24.64 -9.63 -4.75
CA ILE A 444 24.87 -9.32 -6.16
C ILE A 444 26.15 -8.47 -6.31
N ASN A 445 27.17 -9.02 -6.98
CA ASN A 445 28.45 -8.35 -7.19
C ASN A 445 28.37 -7.21 -8.21
N ASP A 446 27.41 -7.24 -9.15
CA ASP A 446 27.26 -6.25 -10.22
C ASP A 446 26.12 -5.24 -9.99
N LEU A 447 25.92 -4.81 -8.73
CA LEU A 447 24.78 -3.98 -8.30
C LEU A 447 24.54 -2.74 -9.20
N ASP A 448 25.57 -1.96 -9.52
CA ASP A 448 25.44 -0.77 -10.39
C ASP A 448 25.03 -1.10 -11.83
N ARG A 449 25.47 -2.26 -12.33
CA ARG A 449 25.08 -2.74 -13.67
C ARG A 449 23.65 -3.25 -13.65
N THR A 450 23.28 -3.95 -12.59
CA THR A 450 21.93 -4.45 -12.32
C THR A 450 20.93 -3.30 -12.22
N ILE A 451 21.19 -2.27 -11.42
CA ILE A 451 20.32 -1.07 -11.32
C ILE A 451 20.13 -0.42 -12.68
N ARG A 452 21.23 -0.17 -13.42
CA ARG A 452 21.15 0.41 -14.77
C ARG A 452 20.33 -0.45 -15.73
N ARG A 453 20.46 -1.77 -15.62
CA ARG A 453 19.72 -2.71 -16.47
C ARG A 453 18.24 -2.69 -16.14
N VAL A 454 17.85 -2.78 -14.87
CA VAL A 454 16.45 -2.66 -14.41
C VAL A 454 15.82 -1.38 -14.95
N VAL A 455 16.51 -0.24 -14.83
CA VAL A 455 16.04 1.05 -15.39
C VAL A 455 15.89 1.01 -16.91
N SER A 456 16.80 0.34 -17.62
CA SER A 456 16.72 0.29 -19.08
C SER A 456 15.57 -0.58 -19.60
N VAL A 457 15.18 -1.62 -18.86
CA VAL A 457 14.14 -2.59 -19.26
C VAL A 457 12.76 -2.27 -18.67
N SER A 458 12.66 -1.21 -17.86
CA SER A 458 11.45 -0.84 -17.12
C SER A 458 10.22 -0.50 -17.98
N HIS A 459 10.38 -0.41 -19.29
CA HIS A 459 9.30 -0.12 -20.23
C HIS A 459 8.70 -1.38 -20.85
N LEU A 460 9.30 -2.54 -20.57
CA LEU A 460 8.84 -3.85 -21.04
C LEU A 460 7.79 -4.43 -20.07
N PRO A 461 6.92 -5.34 -20.53
CA PRO A 461 6.01 -6.09 -19.66
C PRO A 461 6.78 -7.17 -18.88
N LEU A 462 7.61 -6.73 -17.93
CA LEU A 462 8.55 -7.56 -17.18
C LEU A 462 8.57 -7.17 -15.69
N SER A 463 8.26 -8.12 -14.82
CA SER A 463 8.56 -8.02 -13.38
C SER A 463 9.76 -8.88 -13.02
N ILE A 464 10.52 -8.47 -11.99
CA ILE A 464 11.70 -9.19 -11.51
C ILE A 464 11.49 -9.53 -10.03
N ILE A 465 11.62 -10.80 -9.67
CA ILE A 465 11.53 -11.32 -8.32
C ILE A 465 12.89 -11.90 -7.98
N ILE A 466 13.49 -11.47 -6.87
CA ILE A 466 14.76 -12.01 -6.37
C ILE A 466 14.49 -12.69 -5.03
N ILE A 467 14.80 -13.97 -4.95
CA ILE A 467 14.71 -14.76 -3.73
C ILE A 467 16.12 -14.98 -3.19
N GLY A 468 16.30 -14.56 -1.94
CA GLY A 468 17.48 -14.89 -1.14
C GLY A 468 17.28 -16.21 -0.41
N VAL A 469 18.22 -17.14 -0.58
CA VAL A 469 18.29 -18.41 0.15
C VAL A 469 19.56 -18.47 1.01
N GLY A 470 19.57 -19.35 2.01
CA GLY A 470 20.73 -19.52 2.90
C GLY A 470 20.88 -18.42 3.97
N PRO A 471 22.01 -18.42 4.69
CA PRO A 471 22.20 -17.60 5.89
C PRO A 471 22.74 -16.18 5.61
N ALA A 472 22.92 -15.79 4.34
CA ALA A 472 23.53 -14.51 4.00
C ALA A 472 22.71 -13.30 4.45
N ASP A 473 23.40 -12.18 4.71
CA ASP A 473 22.74 -10.92 5.03
C ASP A 473 22.31 -10.20 3.74
N PHE A 474 21.00 -10.15 3.50
CA PHE A 474 20.39 -9.44 2.38
C PHE A 474 20.09 -7.97 2.67
N SER A 475 20.58 -7.40 3.78
CA SER A 475 20.38 -5.98 4.13
C SER A 475 20.84 -5.01 3.03
N LEU A 476 21.90 -5.35 2.29
CA LEU A 476 22.40 -4.58 1.15
C LEU A 476 21.43 -4.55 -0.05
N MET A 477 20.57 -5.57 -0.21
CA MET A 477 19.47 -5.52 -1.18
C MET A 477 18.40 -4.50 -0.77
N GLY A 478 18.38 -4.08 0.50
CA GLY A 478 17.64 -2.91 0.95
C GLY A 478 18.10 -1.59 0.32
N GLN A 479 19.25 -1.52 -0.37
CA GLN A 479 19.63 -0.31 -1.11
C GLN A 479 18.70 -0.03 -2.31
N PHE A 480 18.01 -1.05 -2.83
CA PHE A 480 16.91 -0.87 -3.78
C PHE A 480 15.68 -0.19 -3.15
N ASN A 481 15.58 -0.13 -1.82
CA ASN A 481 14.48 0.44 -1.03
C ASN A 481 14.69 1.92 -0.66
N SER A 482 15.91 2.46 -0.78
CA SER A 482 16.14 3.79 -0.26
C SER A 482 15.54 4.87 -1.17
N ASP A 483 14.66 5.69 -0.59
CA ASP A 483 14.29 7.06 -1.00
C ASP A 483 15.50 7.99 -1.26
N ARG A 484 16.74 7.46 -1.30
CA ARG A 484 17.82 8.13 -2.00
C ARG A 484 17.34 8.25 -3.43
N GLU A 485 16.97 9.49 -3.77
CA GLU A 485 17.24 10.06 -5.06
C GLU A 485 18.65 9.63 -5.48
N VAL A 486 18.80 8.45 -6.06
CA VAL A 486 19.91 8.18 -6.93
C VAL A 486 19.65 9.19 -8.03
N LYS A 487 20.35 10.32 -7.95
CA LYS A 487 20.54 11.29 -9.02
C LYS A 487 21.26 10.59 -10.18
N LEU A 488 20.71 9.48 -10.67
CA LEU A 488 20.87 9.10 -12.06
C LEU A 488 20.35 10.32 -12.81
N LYS A 489 21.22 10.95 -13.59
CA LYS A 489 20.86 12.01 -14.54
C LYS A 489 19.86 11.42 -15.55
N MET A 490 18.61 11.29 -15.12
CA MET A 490 17.50 10.73 -15.87
C MET A 490 16.64 11.90 -16.35
N THR A 491 16.30 11.90 -17.63
CA THR A 491 15.34 12.85 -18.21
C THR A 491 13.98 12.71 -17.50
N LYS A 492 13.24 13.83 -17.35
CA LYS A 492 11.98 13.90 -16.60
C LYS A 492 10.91 12.86 -17.00
N GLN A 493 10.99 12.32 -18.22
CA GLN A 493 10.10 11.27 -18.73
C GLN A 493 10.35 9.89 -18.08
N ARG A 494 11.60 9.56 -17.70
CA ARG A 494 11.96 8.26 -17.11
C ARG A 494 11.78 8.19 -15.60
N LYS A 495 11.72 9.33 -14.90
CA LYS A 495 11.40 9.39 -13.45
C LYS A 495 10.00 8.85 -13.13
N LYS A 496 9.02 9.00 -14.04
CA LYS A 496 7.63 8.53 -13.83
C LYS A 496 7.46 7.01 -13.90
N LEU A 497 8.41 6.29 -14.49
CA LEU A 497 8.36 4.83 -14.61
C LEU A 497 8.92 4.10 -13.38
N PHE A 498 9.57 4.83 -12.45
CA PHE A 498 10.39 4.27 -11.38
C PHE A 498 9.65 4.14 -10.03
N ASP A 499 8.43 4.69 -9.92
CA ASP A 499 7.68 4.77 -8.64
C ASP A 499 7.00 3.45 -8.21
N VAL A 500 7.37 2.30 -8.77
CA VAL A 500 6.83 1.00 -8.32
C VAL A 500 7.98 0.03 -8.06
N ILE A 501 8.56 0.12 -6.86
CA ILE A 501 9.32 -0.96 -6.23
C ILE A 501 8.56 -1.29 -4.94
N HIS A 502 7.78 -2.37 -4.94
CA HIS A 502 7.06 -2.83 -3.76
C HIS A 502 7.75 -4.07 -3.18
N ILE A 503 8.43 -3.90 -2.05
CA ILE A 503 9.03 -5.02 -1.32
C ILE A 503 7.98 -5.55 -0.32
N LEU A 504 7.55 -6.80 -0.49
CA LEU A 504 6.82 -7.55 0.52
C LEU A 504 7.79 -8.41 1.34
N GLN A 505 8.25 -7.91 2.49
CA GLN A 505 8.84 -8.77 3.52
C GLN A 505 7.71 -9.52 4.23
N HIS A 506 7.35 -10.72 3.76
CA HIS A 506 6.47 -11.61 4.50
C HIS A 506 7.27 -12.75 5.14
N LEU A 507 7.70 -12.52 6.38
CA LEU A 507 8.20 -13.58 7.25
C LEU A 507 7.02 -14.19 8.02
N LYS A 508 6.63 -15.41 7.68
CA LYS A 508 5.97 -16.33 8.62
C LYS A 508 6.90 -17.51 8.87
N LYS A 509 6.98 -17.85 10.16
CA LYS A 509 7.89 -18.76 10.90
C LYS A 509 8.03 -20.21 10.37
N THR A 510 7.76 -20.50 9.11
CA THR A 510 7.78 -21.87 8.56
C THR A 510 8.69 -22.05 7.36
N THR A 511 9.15 -20.98 6.68
CA THR A 511 10.08 -21.10 5.54
C THR A 511 11.19 -20.06 5.62
N ARG A 512 12.45 -20.49 5.46
CA ARG A 512 13.69 -19.68 5.56
C ARG A 512 13.94 -18.83 4.29
N ILE A 513 12.91 -18.26 3.69
CA ILE A 513 13.00 -17.61 2.36
C ILE A 513 12.78 -16.10 2.49
N GLN A 514 13.68 -15.30 1.91
CA GLN A 514 13.51 -13.85 1.80
C GLN A 514 13.17 -13.46 0.36
N VAL A 515 12.08 -12.71 0.16
CA VAL A 515 11.57 -12.34 -1.17
C VAL A 515 11.69 -10.84 -1.41
N LEU A 516 12.33 -10.46 -2.50
CA LEU A 516 12.40 -9.09 -3.05
C LEU A 516 11.58 -9.06 -4.35
N ILE A 517 10.62 -8.14 -4.46
CA ILE A 517 9.74 -8.06 -5.64
C ILE A 517 9.88 -6.69 -6.28
N PHE A 518 10.18 -6.65 -7.58
CA PHE A 518 10.07 -5.49 -8.44
C PHE A 518 8.85 -5.69 -9.34
N LEU A 519 7.70 -5.14 -8.92
CA LEU A 519 6.47 -5.13 -9.70
C LEU A 519 6.41 -3.86 -10.53
N GLN A 520 6.09 -3.97 -11.82
CA GLN A 520 5.77 -2.83 -12.68
C GLN A 520 4.29 -2.79 -13.01
#